data_AF-A0A6V8D221-F1
#
_entry.id   AF-A0A6V8D221-F1
#
_cell.length_a   1.000
_cell.length_b   1.000
_cell.length_c   1.000
_cell.angle_alpha   90.00
_cell.angle_beta   90.00
_cell.angle_gamma   90.00
#
_symmetry.space_group_name_H-M   'P 1'
#
loop_
_entity.id
_entity.type
_entity.pdbx_description
1 polymer ?
#
loop_
_entity_poly.entity_id
_entity_poly.type
_entity_poly.pdbx_seq_one_letter_code
_entity_poly.pdbx_strand_id
1 'polypeptide(L)'
;MDELGSSEDSTSGRINPSSLPQVVRDLWESMLRIDPNWSFEDWLVSRAEEESELLVSKLNDEALRLEHRRHRVERLIERVQRQISEPKRISDPHQKNLFEAYNEPVKIPIEIQKAEAPIDETIDDIEDGIDDPILHICCEHILQEMEEASDGAAHEDDLMEICAAVGFDESEVREAIEHLVVANQISHLGDGLYSFAD
;
A
#
# COMPACT_ATOMS: atom_id res chain seq x y z
N MET A 1 10.93 -48.40 -57.54
CA MET A 1 11.99 -48.84 -56.60
C MET A 1 12.04 -47.69 -55.64
N ASP A 2 11.13 -47.75 -54.68
CA ASP A 2 10.59 -46.58 -54.03
C ASP A 2 11.40 -46.32 -52.77
N GLU A 3 11.75 -45.04 -52.60
CA GLU A 3 12.56 -44.52 -51.52
C GLU A 3 11.96 -44.89 -50.16
N LEU A 4 12.78 -45.51 -49.32
CA LEU A 4 12.49 -45.77 -47.91
C LEU A 4 12.28 -44.43 -47.21
N GLY A 5 11.03 -44.17 -46.83
CA GLY A 5 10.69 -43.11 -45.89
C GLY A 5 11.44 -43.32 -44.58
N SER A 6 12.39 -42.43 -44.31
CA SER A 6 12.93 -42.23 -42.97
C SER A 6 11.82 -41.57 -42.14
N SER A 7 11.03 -42.40 -41.47
CA SER A 7 10.17 -41.97 -40.37
C SER A 7 11.09 -41.60 -39.22
N GLU A 8 11.59 -40.35 -39.22
CA GLU A 8 12.18 -39.73 -38.04
C GLU A 8 11.05 -39.53 -37.03
N ASP A 9 10.84 -40.56 -36.21
CA ASP A 9 10.06 -40.49 -34.98
C ASP A 9 10.58 -39.32 -34.14
N SER A 10 9.86 -38.20 -34.23
CA SER A 10 10.07 -37.00 -33.43
C SER A 10 9.59 -37.26 -31.99
N THR A 11 10.22 -38.20 -31.29
CA THR A 11 10.03 -38.40 -29.84
C THR A 11 11.09 -37.60 -29.09
N SER A 12 11.15 -36.29 -29.33
CA SER A 12 11.83 -35.38 -28.43
C SER A 12 10.98 -35.25 -27.17
N GLY A 13 11.54 -35.59 -26.01
CA GLY A 13 11.18 -34.90 -24.78
C GLY A 13 10.04 -35.44 -23.92
N ARG A 14 9.39 -36.58 -24.19
CA ARG A 14 8.30 -37.09 -23.31
C ARG A 14 8.75 -37.16 -21.84
N ILE A 15 8.34 -36.18 -21.05
CA ILE A 15 8.63 -36.11 -19.61
C ILE A 15 8.00 -37.34 -18.96
N ASN A 16 8.80 -38.11 -18.21
CA ASN A 16 8.27 -39.26 -17.49
C ASN A 16 7.52 -38.76 -16.25
N PRO A 17 6.20 -39.02 -16.12
CA PRO A 17 5.41 -38.57 -14.97
C PRO A 17 5.94 -39.10 -13.63
N SER A 18 6.47 -40.32 -13.63
CA SER A 18 6.98 -40.98 -12.43
C SER A 18 8.22 -40.30 -11.83
N SER A 19 8.96 -39.48 -12.58
CA SER A 19 10.11 -38.74 -12.08
C SER A 19 9.78 -37.37 -11.49
N LEU A 20 8.54 -36.87 -11.66
CA LEU A 20 8.14 -35.56 -11.16
C LEU A 20 7.78 -35.60 -9.66
N PRO A 21 7.93 -34.49 -8.92
CA PRO A 21 7.41 -34.38 -7.55
C PRO A 21 5.91 -34.68 -7.47
N GLN A 22 5.45 -35.23 -6.34
CA GLN A 22 4.05 -35.65 -6.16
C GLN A 22 3.06 -34.52 -6.50
N VAL A 23 3.31 -33.31 -6.01
CA VAL A 23 2.45 -32.14 -6.24
C VAL A 23 2.29 -31.83 -7.74
N VAL A 24 3.37 -31.96 -8.51
CA VAL A 24 3.36 -31.69 -9.96
C VAL A 24 2.62 -32.80 -10.71
N ARG A 25 2.75 -34.06 -10.26
CA ARG A 25 1.96 -35.16 -10.80
C ARG A 25 0.47 -34.98 -10.56
N ASP A 26 0.07 -34.60 -9.34
CA ASP A 26 -1.34 -34.40 -9.00
C ASP A 26 -1.96 -33.29 -9.86
N LEU A 27 -1.21 -32.20 -10.09
CA LEU A 27 -1.60 -31.14 -11.02
C LEU A 27 -1.74 -31.68 -12.45
N TRP A 28 -0.73 -32.41 -12.94
CA TRP A 28 -0.74 -32.98 -14.28
C TRP A 28 -1.96 -33.91 -14.49
N GLU A 29 -2.20 -34.84 -13.57
CA GLU A 29 -3.36 -35.74 -13.64
C GLU A 29 -4.68 -34.97 -13.61
N SER A 30 -4.77 -33.91 -12.78
CA SER A 30 -5.96 -33.06 -12.70
C SER A 30 -6.19 -32.28 -14.00
N MET A 31 -5.15 -31.72 -14.60
CA MET A 31 -5.24 -30.97 -15.85
C MET A 31 -5.62 -31.87 -17.03
N LEU A 32 -5.06 -33.07 -17.13
CA LEU A 32 -5.45 -34.05 -18.15
C LEU A 32 -6.90 -34.53 -18.01
N ARG A 33 -7.46 -34.51 -16.79
CA ARG A 33 -8.89 -34.81 -16.56
C ARG A 33 -9.79 -33.69 -17.07
N ILE A 34 -9.31 -32.44 -17.07
CA ILE A 34 -10.05 -31.28 -17.55
C ILE A 34 -9.93 -31.18 -19.08
N ASP A 35 -8.72 -31.30 -19.62
CA ASP A 35 -8.43 -31.28 -21.05
C ASP A 35 -7.48 -32.43 -21.43
N PRO A 36 -7.95 -33.44 -22.18
CA PRO A 36 -7.12 -34.54 -22.65
C PRO A 36 -5.98 -34.15 -23.59
N ASN A 37 -6.07 -32.98 -24.25
CA ASN A 37 -5.06 -32.50 -25.19
C ASN A 37 -4.03 -31.57 -24.50
N TRP A 38 -4.12 -31.39 -23.19
CA TRP A 38 -3.23 -30.52 -22.44
C TRP A 38 -1.78 -31.02 -22.44
N SER A 39 -0.85 -30.08 -22.62
CA SER A 39 0.59 -30.32 -22.67
C SER A 39 1.29 -29.69 -21.47
N PHE A 40 1.98 -30.51 -20.67
CA PHE A 40 2.73 -30.04 -19.50
C PHE A 40 3.92 -29.15 -19.91
N GLU A 41 4.56 -29.44 -21.04
CA GLU A 41 5.69 -28.67 -21.55
C GLU A 41 5.25 -27.26 -21.93
N ASP A 42 4.15 -27.13 -22.67
CA ASP A 42 3.63 -25.82 -23.08
C ASP A 42 3.16 -25.00 -21.87
N TRP A 43 2.52 -25.66 -20.89
CA TRP A 43 2.14 -25.02 -19.64
C TRP A 43 3.36 -24.53 -18.85
N LEU A 44 4.42 -25.33 -18.78
CA LEU A 44 5.64 -24.97 -18.04
C LEU A 44 6.39 -23.82 -18.72
N VAL A 45 6.43 -23.80 -20.05
CA VAL A 45 6.97 -22.68 -20.83
C VAL A 45 6.16 -21.41 -20.58
N SER A 46 4.83 -21.47 -20.73
CA SER A 46 3.94 -20.33 -20.46
C SER A 46 4.13 -19.81 -19.03
N ARG A 47 4.23 -20.72 -18.05
CA ARG A 47 4.41 -20.34 -16.65
C ARG A 47 5.77 -19.69 -16.39
N ALA A 48 6.83 -20.16 -17.06
CA ALA A 48 8.15 -19.56 -16.97
C ALA A 48 8.17 -18.16 -17.62
N GLU A 49 7.47 -17.98 -18.74
CA GLU A 49 7.32 -16.68 -19.39
C GLU A 49 6.57 -15.69 -18.47
N GLU A 50 5.41 -16.08 -17.93
CA GLU A 50 4.65 -15.28 -16.95
C GLU A 50 5.50 -14.88 -15.74
N GLU A 51 6.22 -15.84 -15.15
CA GLU A 51 7.07 -15.55 -14.00
C GLU A 51 8.24 -14.63 -14.37
N SER A 52 8.79 -14.77 -15.59
CA SER A 52 9.85 -13.88 -16.07
C SER A 52 9.37 -12.44 -16.24
N GLU A 53 8.14 -12.24 -16.74
CA GLU A 53 7.53 -10.91 -16.85
C GLU A 53 7.31 -10.27 -15.48
N LEU A 54 6.80 -11.05 -14.52
CA LEU A 54 6.65 -10.60 -13.13
C LEU A 54 8.00 -10.22 -12.49
N LEU A 55 9.04 -11.01 -12.74
CA LEU A 55 10.39 -10.71 -12.26
C LEU A 55 10.93 -9.42 -12.87
N VAL A 56 10.73 -9.19 -14.17
CA VAL A 56 11.13 -7.94 -14.83
C VAL A 56 10.40 -6.75 -14.20
N SER A 57 9.09 -6.86 -13.94
CA SER A 57 8.34 -5.80 -13.25
C SER A 57 8.94 -5.49 -11.88
N LYS A 58 9.15 -6.50 -11.04
CA LYS A 58 9.75 -6.33 -9.69
C LYS A 58 11.13 -5.69 -9.74
N LEU A 59 11.95 -6.05 -10.73
CA LEU A 59 13.26 -5.46 -10.91
C LEU A 59 13.19 -3.99 -11.34
N ASN A 60 12.20 -3.61 -12.15
CA ASN A 60 11.97 -2.20 -12.51
C ASN A 60 11.55 -1.38 -11.29
N ASP A 61 10.70 -1.93 -10.41
CA ASP A 61 10.27 -1.27 -9.17
C ASP A 61 11.46 -1.06 -8.22
N GLU A 62 12.31 -2.08 -8.04
CA GLU A 62 13.58 -1.98 -7.32
C GLU A 62 14.51 -0.93 -7.93
N ALA A 63 14.64 -0.90 -9.26
CA ALA A 63 15.47 0.09 -9.95
C ALA A 63 14.97 1.51 -9.70
N LEU A 64 13.66 1.75 -9.76
CA LEU A 64 13.04 3.05 -9.46
C LEU A 64 13.28 3.44 -7.99
N ARG A 65 13.11 2.50 -7.05
CA ARG A 65 13.39 2.72 -5.62
C ARG A 65 14.83 3.15 -5.39
N LEU A 66 15.79 2.49 -6.05
CA LEU A 66 17.20 2.85 -5.97
C LEU A 66 17.49 4.22 -6.58
N GLU A 67 16.83 4.57 -7.69
CA GLU A 67 16.94 5.91 -8.30
C GLU A 67 16.43 7.01 -7.36
N HIS A 68 15.26 6.83 -6.74
CA HIS A 68 14.73 7.76 -5.75
C HIS A 68 15.67 7.91 -4.56
N ARG A 69 16.24 6.80 -4.08
CA ARG A 69 17.22 6.82 -3.00
C ARG A 69 18.49 7.58 -3.41
N ARG A 70 18.98 7.40 -4.64
CA ARG A 70 20.11 8.17 -5.19
C ARG A 70 19.79 9.66 -5.20
N HIS A 71 18.63 10.05 -5.73
CA HIS A 71 18.23 11.46 -5.80
C HIS A 71 18.12 12.10 -4.42
N ARG A 72 17.59 11.37 -3.44
CA ARG A 72 17.55 11.84 -2.04
C ARG A 72 18.96 12.09 -1.51
N VAL A 73 19.90 11.18 -1.75
CA VAL A 73 21.30 11.35 -1.34
C VAL A 73 21.93 12.56 -2.04
N GLU A 74 21.71 12.75 -3.34
CA GLU A 74 22.19 13.92 -4.09
C GLU A 74 21.64 15.23 -3.53
N ARG A 75 20.34 15.30 -3.24
CA ARG A 75 19.73 16.48 -2.59
C ARG A 75 20.30 16.77 -1.21
N LEU A 76 20.61 15.73 -0.43
CA LEU A 76 21.27 15.89 0.88
C LEU A 76 22.68 16.45 0.71
N ILE A 77 23.45 15.95 -0.26
CA ILE A 77 24.77 16.46 -0.58
C ILE A 77 24.68 17.94 -0.98
N GLU A 78 23.77 18.32 -1.88
CA GLU A 78 23.57 19.71 -2.27
C GLU A 78 23.20 20.61 -1.09
N ARG A 79 22.30 20.15 -0.22
CA ARG A 79 21.90 20.88 0.99
C ARG A 79 23.10 21.13 1.90
N VAL A 80 23.90 20.10 2.16
CA VAL A 80 25.10 20.21 3.01
C VAL A 80 26.12 21.15 2.38
N GLN A 81 26.36 21.04 1.07
CA GLN A 81 27.27 21.95 0.36
C GLN A 81 26.80 23.41 0.42
N ARG A 82 25.50 23.68 0.24
CA ARG A 82 24.93 25.02 0.41
C ARG A 82 25.11 25.54 1.84
N GLN A 83 24.91 24.71 2.87
CA GLN A 83 25.14 25.10 4.26
C GLN A 83 26.60 25.44 4.58
N ILE A 84 27.56 24.75 3.96
CA ILE A 84 28.99 25.03 4.14
C ILE A 84 29.41 26.29 3.38
N SER A 85 28.82 26.52 2.20
CA SER A 85 29.27 27.55 1.25
C SER A 85 28.58 28.90 1.45
N GLU A 86 27.32 28.92 1.86
CA GLU A 86 26.62 30.15 2.22
C GLU A 86 27.01 30.55 3.66
N PRO A 87 27.60 31.74 3.89
CA PRO A 87 27.74 32.25 5.25
C PRO A 87 26.33 32.31 5.87
N LYS A 88 26.19 31.87 7.13
CA LYS A 88 24.93 31.91 7.93
C LYS A 88 24.11 33.10 7.44
N ARG A 89 23.00 32.81 6.73
CA ARG A 89 22.09 33.83 6.24
C ARG A 89 21.91 34.82 7.36
N ILE A 90 22.20 36.08 7.07
CA ILE A 90 22.06 37.20 8.00
C ILE A 90 20.74 36.97 8.70
N SER A 91 20.82 36.59 9.97
CA SER A 91 19.66 36.36 10.82
C SER A 91 18.96 37.69 10.87
N ASP A 92 17.93 37.87 10.04
CA ASP A 92 17.04 39.00 10.19
C ASP A 92 16.57 38.96 11.65
N PRO A 93 16.82 40.02 12.45
CA PRO A 93 16.47 40.03 13.88
C PRO A 93 15.00 39.72 14.16
N HIS A 94 14.13 39.84 13.15
CA HIS A 94 12.70 39.54 13.23
C HIS A 94 12.29 38.18 12.63
N GLN A 95 13.20 37.44 11.99
CA GLN A 95 12.91 36.14 11.41
C GLN A 95 13.20 35.03 12.44
N LYS A 96 12.14 34.62 13.15
CA LYS A 96 12.15 33.47 14.06
C LYS A 96 11.81 32.19 13.29
N ASN A 97 12.32 31.03 13.72
CA ASN A 97 11.90 29.74 13.14
C ASN A 97 10.38 29.56 13.35
N LEU A 98 9.69 28.88 12.42
CA LEU A 98 8.25 28.60 12.54
C LEU A 98 7.89 27.91 13.88
N PHE A 99 8.84 27.17 14.46
CA PHE A 99 8.72 26.52 15.76
C PHE A 99 9.02 27.43 16.96
N GLU A 100 9.78 28.53 16.78
CA GLU A 100 10.02 29.51 17.84
C GLU A 100 8.76 30.33 18.16
N ALA A 101 7.83 30.44 17.21
CA ALA A 101 6.53 31.08 17.42
C ALA A 101 5.63 30.33 18.43
N TYR A 102 5.87 29.03 18.64
CA TYR A 102 5.09 28.19 19.58
C TYR A 102 5.69 28.14 21.00
N ASN A 103 6.93 28.61 21.19
CA ASN A 103 7.58 28.64 22.49
C ASN A 103 7.22 29.87 23.33
N GLU A 104 6.52 30.85 22.75
CA GLU A 104 5.99 31.97 23.53
C GLU A 104 4.74 31.51 24.28
N PRO A 105 4.71 31.61 25.62
CA PRO A 105 3.54 31.19 26.39
C PRO A 105 2.37 32.10 26.03
N VAL A 106 1.42 31.57 25.26
CA VAL A 106 0.20 32.26 24.90
C VAL A 106 -0.54 32.56 26.20
N LYS A 107 -0.63 33.85 26.57
CA LYS A 107 -1.49 34.29 27.67
C LYS A 107 -2.94 34.28 27.20
N ILE A 108 -3.51 33.09 27.07
CA ILE A 108 -4.93 32.90 26.78
C ILE A 108 -5.68 33.14 28.11
N PRO A 109 -6.65 34.07 28.17
CA PRO A 109 -7.58 34.14 29.29
C PRO A 109 -8.40 32.85 29.27
N ILE A 110 -8.19 32.02 30.28
CA ILE A 110 -8.85 30.72 30.42
C ILE A 110 -10.33 30.95 30.66
N GLU A 111 -11.17 30.58 29.70
CA GLU A 111 -12.50 30.10 29.99
C GLU A 111 -12.87 28.96 29.04
N ILE A 112 -13.23 27.84 29.67
CA ILE A 112 -13.75 26.57 29.14
C ILE A 112 -12.68 25.55 28.71
N GLN A 113 -12.49 24.63 29.64
CA GLN A 113 -11.79 23.36 29.51
C GLN A 113 -12.58 22.44 28.56
N LYS A 114 -11.99 22.09 27.42
CA LYS A 114 -12.05 20.73 26.87
C LYS A 114 -10.60 20.35 26.64
N ALA A 115 -10.09 19.47 27.48
CA ALA A 115 -8.75 18.94 27.34
C ALA A 115 -8.76 17.97 26.15
N GLU A 116 -8.43 18.48 24.97
CA GLU A 116 -7.87 17.62 23.91
C GLU A 116 -6.47 17.23 24.39
N ALA A 117 -6.25 15.93 24.54
CA ALA A 117 -4.92 15.40 24.75
C ALA A 117 -4.04 15.85 23.56
N PRO A 118 -2.77 16.21 23.77
CA PRO A 118 -1.86 16.37 22.66
C PRO A 118 -1.75 15.00 21.99
N ILE A 119 -2.26 14.88 20.78
CA ILE A 119 -1.96 13.77 19.88
C ILE A 119 -0.46 13.89 19.59
N ASP A 120 0.36 13.26 20.45
CA ASP A 120 1.79 13.04 20.29
C ASP A 120 2.01 11.80 19.40
N GLU A 121 1.16 11.65 18.37
CA GLU A 121 1.43 10.73 17.28
C GLU A 121 2.33 11.48 16.32
N THR A 122 3.63 11.29 16.56
CA THR A 122 4.66 11.57 15.59
C THR A 122 4.20 11.07 14.23
N ILE A 123 4.05 11.99 13.28
CA ILE A 123 3.89 11.76 11.83
C ILE A 123 4.97 10.79 11.27
N ASP A 124 5.97 10.43 12.08
CA ASP A 124 6.99 9.41 11.80
C ASP A 124 6.46 7.96 11.74
N ASP A 125 5.21 7.68 12.16
CA ASP A 125 4.58 6.34 12.06
C ASP A 125 3.73 6.14 10.78
N ILE A 126 3.82 7.03 9.80
CA ILE A 126 3.27 6.75 8.46
C ILE A 126 4.15 5.65 7.84
N GLU A 127 3.65 4.42 7.86
CA GLU A 127 4.27 3.25 7.22
C GLU A 127 4.72 3.60 5.79
N ASP A 128 5.97 3.24 5.46
CA ASP A 128 6.55 3.35 4.11
C ASP A 128 5.67 2.58 3.10
N GLY A 129 4.69 3.26 2.48
CA GLY A 129 3.74 2.64 1.53
C GLY A 129 2.36 3.28 1.46
N ILE A 130 2.04 4.25 2.33
CA ILE A 130 0.77 5.00 2.26
C ILE A 130 0.87 6.05 1.14
N ASP A 131 0.32 5.74 -0.04
CA ASP A 131 0.32 6.64 -1.20
C ASP A 131 -0.55 7.90 -0.96
N ASP A 132 -1.50 7.83 -0.03
CA ASP A 132 -2.35 8.95 0.37
C ASP A 132 -2.41 9.14 1.90
N PRO A 133 -1.63 10.09 2.46
CA PRO A 133 -1.60 10.33 3.90
C PRO A 133 -2.92 10.91 4.43
N ILE A 134 -3.72 11.59 3.61
CA ILE A 134 -5.01 12.13 4.04
C ILE A 134 -6.00 10.98 4.22
N LEU A 135 -6.04 10.06 3.26
CA LEU A 135 -6.86 8.86 3.32
C LEU A 135 -6.56 8.04 4.59
N HIS A 136 -5.27 7.87 4.92
CA HIS A 136 -4.86 7.12 6.11
C HIS A 136 -5.31 7.79 7.41
N ILE A 137 -5.09 9.09 7.57
CA ILE A 137 -5.53 9.83 8.76
C ILE A 137 -7.06 9.80 8.88
N CYS A 138 -7.78 9.90 7.75
CA CYS A 138 -9.24 9.79 7.74
C CYS A 138 -9.71 8.38 8.16
N CYS A 139 -9.06 7.32 7.67
CA CYS A 139 -9.33 5.94 8.06
C CYS A 139 -9.14 5.73 9.57
N GLU A 140 -7.99 6.15 10.12
CA GLU A 140 -7.71 6.04 11.56
C GLU A 140 -8.71 6.82 12.39
N HIS A 141 -9.07 8.04 11.97
CA HIS A 141 -10.08 8.82 12.67
C HIS A 141 -11.45 8.13 12.70
N ILE A 142 -11.89 7.56 11.57
CA ILE A 142 -13.14 6.78 11.51
C ILE A 142 -13.10 5.59 12.46
N LEU A 143 -12.00 4.83 12.48
CA LEU A 143 -11.85 3.67 13.36
C LEU A 143 -11.87 4.06 14.84
N GLN A 144 -11.19 5.15 15.21
CA GLN A 144 -11.19 5.67 16.58
C GLN A 144 -12.61 6.07 17.02
N GLU A 145 -13.35 6.80 16.19
CA GLU A 145 -14.72 7.23 16.51
C GLU A 145 -15.67 6.02 16.63
N MET A 146 -15.48 4.99 15.80
CA MET A 146 -16.22 3.73 15.91
C MET A 146 -15.87 2.95 17.19
N GLU A 147 -14.62 3.03 17.66
CA GLU A 147 -14.19 2.40 18.92
C GLU A 147 -14.75 3.13 20.15
N GLU A 148 -14.85 4.46 20.09
CA GLU A 148 -15.49 5.28 21.13
C GLU A 148 -17.01 5.11 21.18
N ALA A 149 -17.63 4.67 20.06
CA ALA A 149 -19.05 4.36 20.01
C ALA A 149 -19.40 3.10 20.82
N SER A 150 -20.42 3.21 21.68
CA SER A 150 -20.80 2.15 22.64
C SER A 150 -21.17 0.79 22.00
N ASP A 151 -21.52 0.75 20.72
CA ASP A 151 -21.95 -0.45 20.00
C ASP A 151 -20.91 -0.92 18.96
N GLY A 152 -19.77 -0.23 18.83
CA GLY A 152 -18.77 -0.53 17.79
C GLY A 152 -19.30 -0.38 16.36
N ALA A 153 -20.38 0.38 16.19
CA ALA A 153 -21.08 0.59 14.94
C ALA A 153 -21.43 2.07 14.77
N ALA A 154 -21.31 2.57 13.54
CA ALA A 154 -21.59 3.95 13.17
C ALA A 154 -22.33 4.03 11.85
N HIS A 155 -23.22 5.02 11.73
CA HIS A 155 -23.94 5.30 10.48
C HIS A 155 -23.11 6.22 9.58
N GLU A 156 -23.22 6.07 8.26
CA GLU A 156 -22.48 6.88 7.28
C GLU A 156 -22.66 8.38 7.51
N ASP A 157 -23.91 8.83 7.70
CA ASP A 157 -24.22 10.24 7.95
C ASP A 157 -23.54 10.78 9.21
N ASP A 158 -23.44 9.97 10.27
CA ASP A 158 -22.77 10.36 11.52
C ASP A 158 -21.25 10.47 11.32
N LEU A 159 -20.66 9.51 10.60
CA LEU A 159 -19.24 9.55 10.23
C LEU A 159 -18.91 10.77 9.36
N MET A 160 -19.80 11.12 8.43
CA MET A 160 -19.66 12.32 7.60
C MET A 160 -19.67 13.61 8.44
N GLU A 161 -20.60 13.72 9.40
CA GLU A 161 -20.68 14.90 10.27
C GLU A 161 -19.44 15.02 11.18
N ILE A 162 -18.99 13.91 11.76
CA ILE A 162 -17.83 13.88 12.65
C ILE A 162 -16.54 14.21 11.90
N CYS A 163 -16.32 13.58 10.74
CA CYS A 163 -15.13 13.83 9.92
C CYS A 163 -15.12 15.26 9.33
N ALA A 164 -16.29 15.80 8.99
CA ALA A 164 -16.40 17.19 8.54
C ALA A 164 -16.01 18.20 9.65
N ALA A 165 -16.23 17.87 10.92
CA ALA A 165 -15.81 18.72 12.04
C ALA A 165 -14.28 18.79 12.19
N VAL A 166 -13.57 17.73 11.79
CA VAL A 166 -12.10 17.69 11.75
C VAL A 166 -11.54 18.36 10.48
N GLY A 167 -12.36 18.47 9.43
CA GLY A 167 -12.05 19.20 8.21
C GLY A 167 -11.85 18.32 6.97
N PHE A 168 -12.33 17.07 7.00
CA PHE A 168 -12.35 16.19 5.83
C PHE A 168 -13.51 16.53 4.90
N ASP A 169 -13.26 16.43 3.59
CA ASP A 169 -14.29 16.59 2.56
C ASP A 169 -15.15 15.31 2.43
N GLU A 170 -16.41 15.45 1.99
CA GLU A 170 -17.32 14.30 1.79
C GLU A 170 -16.77 13.23 0.83
N SER A 171 -15.88 13.61 -0.10
CA SER A 171 -15.21 12.64 -0.98
C SER A 171 -14.17 11.81 -0.24
N GLU A 172 -13.41 12.43 0.66
CA GLU A 172 -12.33 11.79 1.43
C GLU A 172 -12.90 10.80 2.44
N VAL A 173 -14.00 11.17 3.12
CA VAL A 173 -14.70 10.28 4.07
C VAL A 173 -15.25 9.05 3.37
N ARG A 174 -15.84 9.22 2.18
CA ARG A 174 -16.39 8.10 1.40
C ARG A 174 -15.29 7.17 0.90
N GLU A 175 -14.19 7.74 0.40
CA GLU A 175 -13.02 6.97 -0.02
C GLU A 175 -12.42 6.20 1.14
N ALA A 176 -12.35 6.80 2.33
CA ALA A 176 -11.89 6.14 3.56
C ALA A 176 -12.80 4.97 3.96
N ILE A 177 -14.11 5.15 3.95
CA ILE A 177 -15.08 4.07 4.23
C ILE A 177 -14.91 2.93 3.22
N GLU A 178 -14.85 3.24 1.92
CA GLU A 178 -14.63 2.23 0.87
C GLU A 178 -13.30 1.48 1.08
N HIS A 179 -12.23 2.21 1.39
CA HIS A 179 -10.93 1.64 1.67
C HIS A 179 -10.95 0.70 2.88
N LEU A 180 -11.55 1.12 4.01
CA LEU A 180 -11.70 0.31 5.22
C LEU A 180 -12.51 -0.97 4.98
N VAL A 181 -13.54 -0.91 4.12
CA VAL A 181 -14.33 -2.08 3.71
C VAL A 181 -13.49 -3.03 2.86
N VAL A 182 -12.73 -2.52 1.88
CA VAL A 182 -11.85 -3.35 1.03
C VAL A 182 -10.72 -3.97 1.86
N ALA A 183 -10.18 -3.24 2.83
CA ALA A 183 -9.17 -3.71 3.78
C ALA A 183 -9.73 -4.70 4.82
N ASN A 184 -11.05 -4.94 4.83
CA ASN A 184 -11.75 -5.81 5.77
C ASN A 184 -11.52 -5.40 7.24
N GLN A 185 -11.43 -4.10 7.50
CA GLN A 185 -11.40 -3.53 8.86
C GLN A 185 -12.82 -3.22 9.36
N ILE A 186 -13.70 -2.80 8.46
CA ILE A 186 -15.13 -2.60 8.74
C ILE A 186 -15.99 -3.39 7.75
N SER A 187 -17.23 -3.68 8.13
CA SER A 187 -18.20 -4.40 7.34
C SER A 187 -19.55 -3.67 7.30
N HIS A 188 -20.24 -3.75 6.17
CA HIS A 188 -21.53 -3.10 5.98
C HIS A 188 -22.67 -4.00 6.46
N LEU A 189 -23.43 -3.53 7.46
CA LEU A 189 -24.54 -4.26 8.08
C LEU A 189 -25.89 -4.01 7.39
N GLY A 190 -26.03 -2.91 6.64
CA GLY A 190 -27.28 -2.50 5.99
C GLY A 190 -27.71 -1.08 6.34
N ASP A 191 -28.45 -0.43 5.45
CA ASP A 191 -29.07 0.89 5.69
C ASP A 191 -28.07 1.98 6.12
N GLY A 192 -26.88 2.00 5.51
CA GLY A 192 -25.82 2.98 5.84
C GLY A 192 -25.07 2.69 7.14
N LEU A 193 -25.31 1.54 7.79
CA LEU A 193 -24.66 1.16 9.04
C LEU A 193 -23.40 0.31 8.80
N TYR A 194 -22.31 0.66 9.47
CA TYR A 194 -21.03 -0.05 9.45
C TYR A 194 -20.64 -0.50 10.86
N SER A 195 -20.01 -1.66 10.98
CA SER A 195 -19.38 -2.16 12.22
C SER A 195 -18.00 -2.73 11.93
N PHE A 196 -17.20 -2.96 12.96
CA PHE A 196 -15.96 -3.73 12.81
C PHE A 196 -16.22 -5.08 12.13
N ALA A 197 -15.30 -5.50 11.27
CA ALA A 197 -15.33 -6.83 10.67
C ALA A 197 -14.88 -7.88 11.71
N ASP A 198 -15.57 -9.02 11.75
CA ASP A 198 -15.32 -10.15 12.67
C ASP A 198 -14.18 -11.07 12.19
#